data_AF-A0A1A0M6K2-F1
#
_entry.id   AF-A0A1A0M6K2-F1
#
_cell.length_a   1.000
_cell.length_b   1.000
_cell.length_c   1.000
_cell.angle_alpha   90.00
_cell.angle_beta   90.00
_cell.angle_gamma   90.00
#
_symmetry.space_group_name_H-M   'P 1'
#
loop_
_entity.id
_entity.type
_entity.pdbx_description
1 polymer ?
#
loop_
_entity_poly.entity_id
_entity_poly.type
_entity_poly.pdbx_seq_one_letter_code
_entity_poly.pdbx_strand_id
1 'polypeptide(L)'
;MSHHTNALRAATAATLVSGFACFGTGAANADPNDTLAANLSKGYSSSNCSPQTPPSGVLAVLQCGQNSDPSGPVFAKYLLFNTSSDLNSSFTTSIGSDTLTNCGDAKSPTTWHQGSSNDPAGQVACGTYQGQAEVIWTTDGKNVMSLIRAANGDTATLYQWWRTNG
;
A
#
# COMPACT_ATOMS: atom_id res chain seq x y z
N MET A 1 -17.55 -85.00 -1.64
CA MET A 1 -17.43 -84.94 -3.11
C MET A 1 -18.53 -84.01 -3.63
N SER A 2 -18.10 -83.06 -4.46
CA SER A 2 -18.84 -81.96 -5.11
C SER A 2 -20.05 -82.47 -5.95
N HIS A 3 -21.16 -81.78 -6.28
CA HIS A 3 -21.49 -80.37 -6.53
C HIS A 3 -23.01 -80.13 -6.28
N HIS A 4 -23.43 -78.91 -5.92
CA HIS A 4 -24.84 -78.47 -5.97
C HIS A 4 -24.96 -77.13 -6.75
N THR A 5 -25.57 -77.24 -7.93
CA THR A 5 -26.69 -76.49 -8.52
C THR A 5 -27.12 -75.09 -8.01
N ASN A 6 -27.23 -74.17 -8.98
CA ASN A 6 -28.17 -73.05 -9.21
C ASN A 6 -28.42 -71.90 -8.19
N ALA A 7 -28.17 -70.69 -8.72
CA ALA A 7 -29.05 -69.51 -8.80
C ALA A 7 -29.79 -68.99 -7.55
N LEU A 8 -29.63 -67.70 -7.23
CA LEU A 8 -30.65 -66.68 -7.51
C LEU A 8 -30.19 -65.25 -7.14
N ARG A 9 -30.76 -64.32 -7.89
CA ARG A 9 -30.61 -62.87 -7.89
C ARG A 9 -30.98 -62.24 -6.54
N ALA A 10 -30.29 -61.17 -6.17
CA ALA A 10 -30.92 -60.01 -5.56
C ALA A 10 -30.09 -58.75 -5.87
N ALA A 11 -30.75 -57.78 -6.52
CA ALA A 11 -30.20 -56.50 -6.89
C ALA A 11 -30.38 -55.48 -5.75
N THR A 12 -29.38 -54.64 -5.52
CA THR A 12 -29.57 -53.34 -4.88
C THR A 12 -28.71 -52.32 -5.62
N ALA A 13 -29.40 -51.48 -6.40
CA ALA A 13 -28.83 -50.30 -7.04
C ALA A 13 -28.60 -49.23 -5.97
N ALA A 14 -27.37 -48.76 -5.84
CA ALA A 14 -27.05 -47.54 -5.10
C ALA A 14 -26.64 -46.46 -6.11
N THR A 15 -27.58 -45.57 -6.44
CA THR A 15 -27.31 -44.36 -7.21
C THR A 15 -26.58 -43.35 -6.33
N LEU A 16 -25.27 -43.23 -6.48
CA LEU A 16 -24.51 -42.13 -5.91
C LEU A 16 -24.72 -40.89 -6.77
N VAL A 17 -25.55 -39.97 -6.28
CA VAL A 17 -25.71 -38.64 -6.84
C VAL A 17 -24.46 -37.84 -6.47
N SER A 18 -23.52 -37.73 -7.40
CA SER A 18 -22.37 -36.84 -7.29
C SER A 18 -22.84 -35.39 -7.44
N GLY A 19 -23.17 -34.75 -6.32
CA GLY A 19 -23.42 -33.31 -6.26
C GLY A 19 -22.11 -32.55 -6.42
N PHE A 20 -21.88 -31.95 -7.59
CA PHE A 20 -20.86 -30.92 -7.78
C PHE A 20 -21.34 -29.63 -7.10
N ALA A 21 -20.85 -29.36 -5.89
CA ALA A 21 -20.95 -28.03 -5.30
C ALA A 21 -19.88 -27.13 -5.94
N CYS A 22 -20.30 -26.16 -6.75
CA CYS A 22 -19.44 -25.06 -7.19
C CYS A 22 -19.10 -24.21 -5.95
N PHE A 23 -17.96 -24.50 -5.31
CA PHE A 23 -17.34 -23.53 -4.43
C PHE A 23 -16.85 -22.38 -5.31
N GLY A 24 -17.66 -21.32 -5.38
CA GLY A 24 -17.21 -20.06 -5.94
C GLY A 24 -16.00 -19.61 -5.12
N THR A 25 -14.81 -19.73 -5.70
CA THR A 25 -13.61 -19.06 -5.20
C THR A 25 -13.82 -17.56 -5.43
N GLY A 26 -14.57 -16.92 -4.54
CA GLY A 26 -14.50 -15.47 -4.41
C GLY A 26 -13.06 -15.16 -4.06
N ALA A 27 -12.37 -14.38 -4.90
CA ALA A 27 -11.05 -13.88 -4.57
C ALA A 27 -11.16 -13.20 -3.20
N ALA A 28 -10.40 -13.69 -2.21
CA ALA A 28 -10.28 -12.99 -0.95
C ALA A 28 -9.62 -11.65 -1.27
N ASN A 29 -10.41 -10.57 -1.28
CA ASN A 29 -9.86 -9.23 -1.37
C ASN A 29 -9.10 -8.99 -0.07
N ALA A 30 -7.81 -8.67 -0.17
CA ALA A 30 -7.01 -8.31 0.98
C ALA A 30 -7.64 -7.08 1.68
N ASP A 31 -7.54 -7.02 3.01
CA ASP A 31 -7.98 -5.84 3.75
C ASP A 31 -7.23 -4.60 3.21
N PRO A 32 -7.91 -3.45 2.99
CA PRO A 32 -7.26 -2.25 2.52
C PRO A 32 -6.10 -1.77 3.40
N ASN A 33 -6.16 -1.97 4.72
CA ASN A 33 -5.06 -1.63 5.62
C ASN A 33 -3.89 -2.59 5.48
N ASP A 34 -4.14 -3.90 5.28
CA ASP A 34 -3.06 -4.87 5.01
C ASP A 34 -2.36 -4.55 3.68
N THR A 35 -3.15 -4.18 2.67
CA THR A 35 -2.63 -3.72 1.37
C THR A 35 -1.77 -2.47 1.54
N LEU A 36 -2.23 -1.49 2.33
CA LEU A 36 -1.48 -0.27 2.61
C LEU A 36 -0.25 -0.52 3.47
N ALA A 37 -0.33 -1.43 4.45
CA ALA A 37 0.77 -1.80 5.34
C ALA A 37 1.96 -2.42 4.57
N ALA A 38 1.70 -3.13 3.47
CA ALA A 38 2.73 -3.66 2.58
C ALA A 38 3.49 -2.57 1.77
N ASN A 39 3.07 -1.30 1.89
CA ASN A 39 3.65 -0.15 1.19
C ASN A 39 4.28 0.88 2.12
N LEU A 40 4.42 0.55 3.40
CA LEU A 40 5.08 1.40 4.36
C LEU A 40 6.59 1.47 4.08
N SER A 41 7.15 2.67 4.22
CA SER A 41 8.59 2.86 4.17
C SER A 41 9.28 2.11 5.32
N LYS A 42 10.55 1.76 5.13
CA LYS A 42 11.34 1.03 6.13
C LYS A 42 11.30 1.74 7.49
N GLY A 43 11.10 0.96 8.54
CA GLY A 43 10.99 1.45 9.92
C GLY A 43 9.60 1.88 10.37
N TYR A 44 8.59 1.73 9.50
CA TYR A 44 7.18 1.82 9.84
C TYR A 44 6.52 0.44 9.83
N SER A 45 5.64 0.22 10.79
CA SER A 45 4.88 -1.02 10.97
C SER A 45 3.67 -0.77 11.87
N SER A 46 2.87 -1.79 12.16
CA SER A 46 1.78 -1.71 13.14
C SER A 46 2.21 -1.30 14.55
N SER A 47 3.51 -1.33 14.87
CA SER A 47 4.02 -0.89 16.18
C SER A 47 4.05 0.64 16.34
N ASN A 48 4.18 1.39 15.24
CA ASN A 48 4.27 2.85 15.24
C ASN A 48 3.31 3.52 14.25
N CYS A 49 2.46 2.74 13.58
CA CYS A 49 1.40 3.19 12.69
C CYS A 49 0.03 2.71 13.19
N SER A 50 -0.98 3.57 13.03
CA SER A 50 -2.36 3.28 13.41
C SER A 50 -3.33 3.62 12.27
N PRO A 51 -4.32 2.75 11.98
CA PRO A 51 -5.39 3.04 11.05
C PRO A 51 -6.16 4.30 11.45
N GLN A 52 -6.48 5.12 10.44
CA GLN A 52 -7.33 6.29 10.59
C GLN A 52 -8.61 6.10 9.77
N THR A 53 -9.67 6.82 10.12
CA THR A 53 -10.89 6.84 9.30
C THR A 53 -10.57 7.40 7.91
N PRO A 54 -10.77 6.61 6.83
CA PRO A 54 -10.51 7.10 5.49
C PRO A 54 -11.53 8.18 5.09
N PRO A 55 -11.10 9.30 4.49
CA PRO A 55 -12.03 10.22 3.83
C PRO A 55 -12.59 9.61 2.54
N SER A 56 -13.57 10.29 1.93
CA SER A 56 -14.12 9.88 0.63
C SER A 56 -13.01 9.73 -0.43
N GLY A 57 -13.09 8.69 -1.25
CA GLY A 57 -12.09 8.38 -2.29
C GLY A 57 -10.85 7.64 -1.79
N VAL A 58 -10.74 7.39 -0.47
CA VAL A 58 -9.61 6.69 0.16
C VAL A 58 -10.11 5.38 0.77
N LEU A 59 -9.41 4.29 0.48
CA LEU A 59 -9.72 2.94 0.96
C LEU A 59 -9.10 2.65 2.33
N ALA A 60 -7.90 3.17 2.59
CA ALA A 60 -7.20 3.01 3.86
C ALA A 60 -6.30 4.20 4.13
N VAL A 61 -6.10 4.49 5.42
CA VAL A 61 -5.15 5.51 5.88
C VAL A 61 -4.39 4.95 7.07
N LEU A 62 -3.06 4.99 7.00
CA LEU A 62 -2.19 4.72 8.14
C LEU A 62 -1.48 6.01 8.53
N GLN A 63 -1.60 6.41 9.79
CA GLN A 63 -0.83 7.50 10.37
C GLN A 63 0.20 6.93 11.32
N CYS A 64 1.45 7.34 11.16
CA CYS A 64 2.58 6.86 11.91
C CYS A 64 3.24 7.99 12.72
N GLY A 65 3.77 7.63 13.87
CA GLY A 65 4.62 8.50 14.68
C GLY A 65 6.08 8.42 14.24
N GLN A 66 6.99 8.46 15.21
CA GLN A 66 8.43 8.35 14.99
C GLN A 66 8.80 7.04 14.27
N ASN A 67 9.63 7.15 13.22
CA ASN A 67 10.24 6.00 12.57
C ASN A 67 11.16 5.24 13.54
N SER A 68 11.31 3.92 13.39
CA SER A 68 12.22 3.12 14.23
C SER A 68 13.69 3.55 14.13
N ASP A 69 14.09 4.20 13.04
CA ASP A 69 15.33 4.95 12.95
C ASP A 69 15.22 6.24 13.80
N PRO A 70 16.03 6.42 14.86
CA PRO A 70 15.97 7.61 15.70
C PRO A 70 16.30 8.93 14.96
N SER A 71 17.00 8.83 13.82
CA SER A 71 17.29 9.98 12.94
C SER A 71 16.27 10.15 11.83
N GLY A 72 15.31 9.23 11.72
CA GLY A 72 14.27 9.22 10.71
C GLY A 72 13.12 10.20 11.00
N PRO A 73 12.10 10.22 10.13
CA PRO A 73 10.99 11.14 10.24
C PRO A 73 10.21 10.93 11.54
N VAL A 74 9.69 12.04 12.09
CA VAL A 74 8.89 12.05 13.32
C VAL A 74 7.41 11.75 13.07
N PHE A 75 7.01 11.77 11.80
CA PHE A 75 5.64 11.56 11.35
C PHE A 75 5.64 10.97 9.94
N ALA A 76 4.68 10.09 9.69
CA ALA A 76 4.33 9.68 8.35
C ALA A 76 2.82 9.47 8.20
N LYS A 77 2.34 9.59 6.96
CA LYS A 77 0.97 9.27 6.59
C LYS A 77 0.96 8.58 5.24
N TYR A 78 0.21 7.48 5.18
CA TYR A 78 0.05 6.66 3.99
C TYR A 78 -1.45 6.58 3.67
N LEU A 79 -1.79 6.68 2.40
CA LEU A 79 -3.17 6.67 1.91
C LEU A 79 -3.26 5.75 0.70
N LEU A 80 -4.21 4.81 0.74
CA LEU A 80 -4.56 3.97 -0.40
C LEU A 80 -5.81 4.53 -1.07
N PHE A 81 -5.73 4.86 -2.35
CA PHE A 81 -6.84 5.45 -3.10
C PHE A 81 -7.60 4.43 -3.93
N ASN A 82 -8.88 4.72 -4.17
CA ASN A 82 -9.71 3.90 -5.04
C ASN A 82 -9.32 4.03 -6.52
N THR A 83 -8.87 5.22 -6.93
CA THR A 83 -8.50 5.52 -8.32
C THR A 83 -7.24 6.35 -8.41
N SER A 84 -6.58 6.32 -9.57
CA SER A 84 -5.46 7.21 -9.88
C SER A 84 -5.86 8.69 -9.94
N SER A 85 -7.12 8.98 -10.28
CA SER A 85 -7.65 10.35 -10.27
C SER A 85 -7.69 10.90 -8.84
N ASP A 86 -8.18 10.11 -7.88
CA ASP A 86 -8.22 10.51 -6.47
C ASP A 86 -6.81 10.69 -5.91
N LEU A 87 -5.89 9.79 -6.27
CA LEU A 87 -4.47 9.87 -5.92
C LEU A 87 -3.86 11.20 -6.40
N ASN A 88 -3.98 11.50 -7.70
CA ASN A 88 -3.37 12.68 -8.32
C ASN A 88 -3.97 13.99 -7.79
N SER A 89 -5.28 14.02 -7.55
CA SER A 89 -5.93 15.17 -6.92
C SER A 89 -5.42 15.36 -5.50
N SER A 90 -5.32 14.29 -4.71
CA SER A 90 -4.81 14.39 -3.34
C SER A 90 -3.36 14.86 -3.32
N PHE A 91 -2.50 14.32 -4.19
CA PHE A 91 -1.10 14.74 -4.29
C PHE A 91 -1.00 16.24 -4.60
N THR A 92 -1.73 16.71 -5.62
CA THR A 92 -1.74 18.13 -6.01
C THR A 92 -2.21 19.04 -4.88
N THR A 93 -3.28 18.65 -4.16
CA THR A 93 -3.78 19.42 -3.02
C THR A 93 -2.78 19.43 -1.86
N SER A 94 -2.15 18.30 -1.55
CA SER A 94 -1.17 18.22 -0.45
C SER A 94 0.05 19.10 -0.73
N ILE A 95 0.66 18.99 -1.91
CA ILE A 95 1.85 19.80 -2.25
C ILE A 95 1.52 21.30 -2.40
N GLY A 96 0.27 21.65 -2.69
CA GLY A 96 -0.18 23.05 -2.74
C GLY A 96 -0.24 23.72 -1.37
N SER A 97 -0.16 22.94 -0.28
CA SER A 97 -0.09 23.43 1.08
C SER A 97 1.35 23.64 1.57
N ASP A 98 2.34 23.22 0.78
CA ASP A 98 3.76 23.25 1.13
C ASP A 98 4.48 24.45 0.50
N THR A 99 5.56 24.88 1.15
CA THR A 99 6.58 25.69 0.47
C THR A 99 7.56 24.75 -0.22
N LEU A 100 7.39 24.57 -1.53
CA LEU A 100 8.19 23.64 -2.33
C LEU A 100 9.64 24.10 -2.50
N THR A 101 10.56 23.13 -2.41
CA THR A 101 11.98 23.27 -2.72
C THR A 101 12.37 22.20 -3.74
N ASN A 102 13.63 22.16 -4.16
CA ASN A 102 14.08 21.05 -5.00
C ASN A 102 14.14 19.73 -4.20
N CYS A 103 13.82 18.62 -4.87
CA CYS A 103 14.16 17.27 -4.42
C CYS A 103 15.59 16.94 -4.84
N GLY A 104 16.57 17.29 -4.00
CA GLY A 104 17.98 17.28 -4.38
C GLY A 104 18.21 18.35 -5.46
N ASP A 105 18.69 17.94 -6.63
CA ASP A 105 18.95 18.86 -7.74
C ASP A 105 17.71 19.08 -8.64
N ALA A 106 16.68 18.24 -8.51
CA ALA A 106 15.49 18.29 -9.37
C ALA A 106 14.42 19.22 -8.79
N LYS A 107 13.81 20.06 -9.65
CA LYS A 107 12.69 20.93 -9.25
C LYS A 107 11.46 20.08 -8.87
N SER A 108 10.85 20.36 -7.72
CA SER A 108 9.59 19.70 -7.32
C SER A 108 8.34 20.32 -7.96
N PRO A 109 7.27 19.52 -8.17
CA PRO A 109 7.29 18.05 -8.16
C PRO A 109 8.10 17.48 -9.34
N THR A 110 8.66 16.29 -9.18
CA THR A 110 9.39 15.57 -10.23
C THR A 110 9.05 14.08 -10.24
N THR A 111 9.42 13.38 -11.30
CA THR A 111 9.22 11.93 -11.42
C THR A 111 10.27 11.17 -10.61
N TRP A 112 9.88 10.10 -9.94
CA TRP A 112 10.81 9.17 -9.30
C TRP A 112 10.70 7.76 -9.87
N HIS A 113 11.74 6.96 -9.62
CA HIS A 113 11.90 5.62 -10.15
C HIS A 113 12.27 4.67 -9.02
N GLN A 114 11.73 3.45 -9.06
CA GLN A 114 12.05 2.41 -8.08
C GLN A 114 13.36 1.71 -8.45
N GLY A 115 14.32 1.71 -7.52
CA GLY A 115 15.59 1.01 -7.69
C GLY A 115 16.35 1.49 -8.93
N SER A 116 16.68 0.56 -9.84
CA SER A 116 17.38 0.84 -11.10
C SER A 116 16.45 0.89 -12.33
N SER A 117 15.13 0.91 -12.14
CA SER A 117 14.17 1.01 -13.25
C SER A 117 14.24 2.38 -13.92
N ASN A 118 14.04 2.41 -15.24
CA ASN A 118 13.81 3.66 -15.98
C ASN A 118 12.31 3.97 -16.16
N ASP A 119 11.43 3.06 -15.73
CA ASP A 119 9.99 3.30 -15.76
C ASP A 119 9.57 4.16 -14.55
N PRO A 120 8.79 5.24 -14.76
CA PRO A 120 8.26 6.06 -13.67
C PRO A 120 7.49 5.21 -12.65
N ALA A 121 7.85 5.35 -11.38
CA ALA A 121 7.10 4.75 -10.27
C ALA A 121 6.03 5.69 -9.71
N GLY A 122 6.20 7.00 -9.89
CA GLY A 122 5.24 8.03 -9.55
C GLY A 122 5.88 9.43 -9.51
N GLN A 123 5.25 10.33 -8.77
CA GLN A 123 5.72 11.70 -8.52
C GLN A 123 6.23 11.87 -7.10
N VAL A 124 7.20 12.77 -6.91
CA VAL A 124 7.72 13.17 -5.60
C VAL A 124 7.82 14.69 -5.52
N ALA A 125 7.46 15.24 -4.38
CA ALA A 125 7.60 16.64 -4.04
C ALA A 125 8.33 16.78 -2.71
N CYS A 126 9.19 17.78 -2.63
CA CYS A 126 9.98 18.09 -1.46
C CYS A 126 9.71 19.54 -1.07
N GLY A 127 9.59 19.80 0.21
CA GLY A 127 9.32 21.15 0.69
C GLY A 127 9.30 21.22 2.20
N THR A 128 8.58 22.23 2.70
CA THR A 128 8.27 22.36 4.11
C THR A 128 6.79 22.63 4.31
N TYR A 129 6.21 21.98 5.31
CA TYR A 129 4.87 22.25 5.83
C TYR A 129 5.01 22.78 7.24
N GLN A 130 4.51 24.00 7.50
CA GLN A 130 4.62 24.66 8.81
C GLN A 130 6.05 24.69 9.38
N GLY A 131 7.05 24.85 8.50
CA GLY A 131 8.48 24.91 8.86
C GLY A 131 9.16 23.56 9.10
N GLN A 132 8.44 22.45 8.98
CA GLN A 132 9.00 21.10 9.04
C GLN A 132 9.20 20.57 7.62
N ALA A 133 10.35 19.96 7.35
CA ALA A 133 10.66 19.33 6.09
C ALA A 133 9.68 18.20 5.82
N GLU A 134 9.20 18.15 4.59
CA GLU A 134 8.19 17.21 4.13
C GLU A 134 8.60 16.64 2.76
N VAL A 135 8.41 15.33 2.60
CA VAL A 135 8.52 14.63 1.32
C VAL A 135 7.22 13.89 1.09
N ILE A 136 6.56 14.19 -0.02
CA ILE A 136 5.30 13.59 -0.43
C ILE A 136 5.54 12.87 -1.76
N TRP A 137 5.11 11.63 -1.90
CA TRP A 137 5.24 10.90 -3.15
C TRP A 137 4.05 9.98 -3.43
N THR A 138 3.84 9.69 -4.71
CA THR A 138 2.88 8.69 -5.17
C THR A 138 3.60 7.41 -5.57
N THR A 139 2.94 6.27 -5.42
CA THR A 139 3.31 5.01 -6.07
C THR A 139 2.15 4.60 -6.98
N ASP A 140 2.24 5.00 -8.24
CA ASP A 140 1.10 5.07 -9.16
C ASP A 140 0.50 3.69 -9.43
N GLY A 141 1.36 2.68 -9.65
CA GLY A 141 0.94 1.30 -9.86
C GLY A 141 0.24 0.65 -8.66
N LYS A 142 0.20 1.34 -7.51
CA LYS A 142 -0.43 0.87 -6.27
C LYS A 142 -1.52 1.80 -5.75
N ASN A 143 -1.77 2.93 -6.41
CA ASN A 143 -2.65 4.01 -5.92
C ASN A 143 -2.34 4.44 -4.48
N VAL A 144 -1.05 4.50 -4.11
CA VAL A 144 -0.62 4.92 -2.77
C VAL A 144 -0.05 6.33 -2.82
N MET A 145 -0.48 7.21 -1.91
CA MET A 145 0.25 8.44 -1.57
C MET A 145 0.88 8.27 -0.20
N SER A 146 2.13 8.68 -0.09
CA SER A 146 2.90 8.64 1.14
C SER A 146 3.44 10.02 1.43
N LEU A 147 3.54 10.34 2.71
CA LEU A 147 4.08 11.60 3.22
C LEU A 147 4.91 11.28 4.45
N ILE A 148 6.10 11.87 4.54
CA ILE A 148 6.95 11.83 5.73
C ILE A 148 7.34 13.24 6.12
N ARG A 149 7.54 13.46 7.43
CA ARG A 149 7.92 14.76 7.97
C ARG A 149 9.03 14.66 9.00
N ALA A 150 10.03 15.53 8.89
CA ALA A 150 11.13 15.61 9.84
C ALA A 150 10.77 16.49 11.06
N ALA A 151 11.58 16.41 12.12
CA ALA A 151 11.45 17.29 13.28
C ALA A 151 11.82 18.76 12.97
N ASN A 152 12.60 18.98 11.91
CA ASN A 152 13.20 20.25 11.52
C ASN A 152 12.88 20.57 10.05
N GLY A 153 13.36 21.71 9.56
CA GLY A 153 13.16 22.17 8.18
C GLY A 153 14.19 21.66 7.15
N ASP A 154 15.01 20.65 7.47
CA ASP A 154 16.05 20.16 6.56
C ASP A 154 15.50 19.18 5.51
N THR A 155 14.99 19.74 4.42
CA THR A 155 14.41 18.97 3.31
C THR A 155 15.46 18.13 2.58
N ALA A 156 16.73 18.56 2.53
CA ALA A 156 17.78 17.82 1.86
C ALA A 156 18.07 16.50 2.59
N THR A 157 18.23 16.56 3.91
CA THR A 157 18.43 15.36 4.74
C THR A 157 17.23 14.42 4.67
N LEU A 158 16.01 14.94 4.79
CA LEU A 158 14.79 14.12 4.70
C LEU A 158 14.65 13.43 3.33
N TYR A 159 14.96 14.13 2.24
CA TYR A 159 14.93 13.56 0.90
C TYR A 159 15.96 12.44 0.73
N GLN A 160 17.18 12.58 1.28
CA GLN A 160 18.17 11.48 1.23
C GLN A 160 17.74 10.27 2.08
N TRP A 161 17.10 10.51 3.23
CA TRP A 161 16.50 9.44 4.02
C TRP A 161 15.44 8.69 3.20
N TRP A 162 14.55 9.42 2.53
CA TRP A 162 13.51 8.83 1.68
C TRP A 162 14.09 7.99 0.55
N ARG A 163 15.14 8.46 -0.15
CA ARG A 163 15.76 7.68 -1.23
C ARG A 163 16.29 6.31 -0.80
N THR A 164 16.55 6.12 0.48
CA THR A 164 17.11 4.88 1.04
C THR A 164 16.06 4.00 1.72
N ASN A 165 14.95 4.58 2.17
CA ASN A 165 13.97 3.91 3.03
C ASN A 165 12.53 3.97 2.49
N GLY A 166 12.28 4.82 1.50
CA GLY A 166 10.99 5.22 0.94
C GLY A 166 10.21 4.10 0.29
#